data_AF-A0A3D2JNL0-F1
#
_entry.id   AF-A0A3D2JNL0-F1
#
_cell.length_a   1.000
_cell.length_b   1.000
_cell.length_c   1.000
_cell.angle_alpha   90.00
_cell.angle_beta   90.00
_cell.angle_gamma   90.00
#
_symmetry.space_group_name_H-M   'P 1'
#
loop_
_entity.id
_entity.type
_entity.pdbx_description
1 polymer ?
#
loop_
_entity_poly.entity_id
_entity_poly.type
_entity_poly.pdbx_seq_one_letter_code
_entity_poly.pdbx_strand_id
1 'polypeptide(L)' 'ATHEWQFNQIEGLAVDEGITFADLKGTLYEFARRIFGPNQKVRFRCDFFPFVEPGVDMSIEWKGDWLEIMGAGM' A
#
# COMPACT_ATOMS: atom_id res chain seq x y z
N ALA A 1 13.41 14.46 15.41
CA ALA A 1 13.62 14.83 14.00
C ALA A 1 13.34 13.60 13.15
N THR A 2 12.41 13.68 12.19
CA THR A 2 11.90 12.52 11.40
C THR A 2 11.76 12.86 9.91
N HIS A 3 12.22 14.03 9.48
CA HIS A 3 12.06 14.54 8.12
C HIS A 3 13.43 14.85 7.53
N GLU A 4 13.58 14.50 6.26
CA GLU A 4 14.74 14.80 5.43
C GLU A 4 14.26 15.55 4.18
N TRP A 5 15.12 16.39 3.61
CA TRP A 5 14.87 17.16 2.40
C TRP A 5 15.00 16.31 1.13
N GLN A 6 15.64 15.14 1.21
CA GLN A 6 15.75 14.16 0.13
C GLN A 6 15.48 12.75 0.68
N PHE A 7 14.63 12.01 -0.01
CA PHE A 7 14.36 10.59 0.26
C PHE A 7 14.05 9.86 -1.05
N ASN A 8 13.96 8.53 -0.99
CA ASN A 8 13.70 7.69 -2.15
C ASN A 8 12.32 7.05 -2.03
N GLN A 9 11.59 7.00 -3.14
CA GLN A 9 10.28 6.35 -3.25
C GLN A 9 10.31 5.32 -4.38
N ILE A 10 9.56 4.24 -4.22
CA ILE A 10 9.37 3.22 -5.25
C ILE A 10 7.88 3.23 -5.60
N GLU A 11 7.58 3.38 -6.88
CA GLU A 11 6.21 3.36 -7.41
C GLU A 11 6.02 2.19 -8.36
N GLY A 12 4.83 1.59 -8.34
CA GLY A 12 4.43 0.52 -9.24
C GLY A 12 3.14 0.90 -9.95
N LEU A 13 3.09 0.65 -11.27
CA LEU A 13 1.92 0.89 -12.11
C LEU A 13 1.68 -0.34 -12.97
N ALA A 14 0.44 -0.83 -12.95
CA ALA A 14 -0.03 -1.92 -13.80
C ALA A 14 -1.29 -1.46 -14.55
N VAL A 15 -1.30 -1.60 -15.87
CA VAL A 15 -2.42 -1.21 -16.74
C VAL A 15 -2.71 -2.36 -17.68
N ASP A 16 -3.92 -2.89 -17.61
CA ASP A 16 -4.39 -3.95 -18.49
C ASP A 16 -5.92 -3.93 -18.60
N GLU A 17 -6.47 -4.60 -19.60
CA GLU A 17 -7.91 -4.77 -19.73
C GLU A 17 -8.44 -5.71 -18.63
N GLY A 18 -9.44 -5.23 -17.88
CA GLY A 18 -10.08 -6.02 -16.82
C GLY A 18 -9.35 -6.06 -15.49
N ILE A 19 -8.29 -5.26 -15.30
CA ILE A 19 -7.66 -5.10 -13.97
C ILE A 19 -8.67 -4.50 -12.99
N THR A 20 -8.75 -5.10 -11.81
CA THR A 20 -9.72 -4.71 -10.77
C THR A 20 -9.04 -4.24 -9.50
N PHE A 21 -9.79 -3.57 -8.63
CA PHE A 21 -9.30 -3.20 -7.31
C PHE A 21 -8.96 -4.39 -6.42
N ALA A 22 -9.53 -5.57 -6.68
CA ALA A 22 -9.18 -6.79 -5.98
C ALA A 22 -7.74 -7.24 -6.34
N ASP A 23 -7.32 -7.05 -7.59
CA ASP A 23 -5.96 -7.37 -8.05
C ASP A 23 -4.93 -6.47 -7.37
N LEU A 24 -5.23 -5.17 -7.26
CA LEU A 24 -4.40 -4.23 -6.50
C LEU A 24 -4.26 -4.68 -5.03
N LYS A 25 -5.38 -4.93 -4.35
CA LYS A 25 -5.36 -5.36 -2.94
C LYS A 25 -4.63 -6.68 -2.74
N GLY A 26 -4.82 -7.64 -3.64
CA GLY A 26 -4.13 -8.93 -3.61
C GLY A 26 -2.62 -8.77 -3.81
N THR A 27 -2.22 -7.95 -4.78
CA THR A 27 -0.80 -7.65 -5.06
C THR A 27 -0.12 -6.99 -3.87
N LEU A 28 -0.75 -5.97 -3.29
CA LEU A 28 -0.23 -5.26 -2.11
C LEU A 28 -0.17 -6.16 -0.87
N TYR A 29 -1.19 -7.02 -0.68
CA TYR A 29 -1.18 -8.01 0.40
C TYR A 29 0.00 -8.98 0.28
N GLU A 30 0.23 -9.54 -0.91
CA GLU A 30 1.35 -10.44 -1.15
C GLU A 30 2.70 -9.73 -1.06
N PHE A 31 2.80 -8.47 -1.50
CA PHE A 31 3.97 -7.62 -1.31
C PHE A 31 4.33 -7.50 0.19
N ALA A 32 3.37 -7.15 1.04
CA ALA A 32 3.61 -7.02 2.47
C ALA A 32 4.03 -8.35 3.11
N ARG A 33 3.45 -9.47 2.69
CA ARG A 33 3.86 -10.80 3.20
C ARG A 33 5.26 -11.19 2.79
N ARG A 34 5.68 -10.84 1.57
CA ARG A 34 7.03 -11.15 1.05
C ARG A 34 8.11 -10.32 1.73
N ILE A 35 7.81 -9.07 2.11
CA ILE A 35 8.78 -8.17 2.74
C ILE A 35 8.81 -8.33 4.26
N PHE A 36 7.64 -8.33 4.91
CA PHE A 36 7.54 -8.28 6.38
C PHE A 36 7.26 -9.64 7.03
N GLY A 37 6.92 -10.66 6.24
CA GLY A 37 6.78 -12.04 6.68
C GLY A 37 5.40 -12.65 6.41
N PRO A 38 5.29 -13.99 6.38
CA PRO A 38 4.12 -14.71 5.86
C PRO A 38 2.83 -14.49 6.66
N ASN A 39 2.94 -14.10 7.93
CA ASN A 39 1.82 -13.87 8.86
C ASN A 39 1.47 -12.38 9.02
N GLN A 40 2.03 -11.51 8.19
CA GLN A 40 1.82 -10.07 8.30
C GLN A 40 0.34 -9.72 8.09
N LYS A 41 -0.23 -9.01 9.06
CA LYS A 41 -1.57 -8.42 8.93
C LYS A 41 -1.46 -7.10 8.20
N VAL A 42 -2.41 -6.88 7.28
CA VAL A 42 -2.53 -5.63 6.52
C VAL A 42 -3.90 -5.01 6.75
N ARG A 43 -3.98 -3.70 6.62
CA ARG A 43 -5.21 -2.93 6.69
C ARG A 43 -5.23 -1.90 5.58
N PHE A 44 -6.34 -1.86 4.84
CA PHE A 44 -6.61 -0.84 3.84
C PHE A 44 -7.62 0.17 4.40
N ARG A 45 -7.36 1.46 4.27
CA ARG A 45 -8.26 2.56 4.63
C ARG A 45 -8.49 3.41 3.40
N CYS A 46 -9.73 3.82 3.15
CA CYS A 46 -9.99 4.77 2.05
C CYS A 46 -9.29 6.09 2.32
N ASP A 47 -8.62 6.63 1.31
CA ASP A 47 -8.03 7.97 1.36
C ASP A 47 -8.12 8.65 0.00
N PHE A 48 -7.88 9.95 -0.03
CA PHE A 48 -7.97 10.78 -1.22
C PHE A 48 -6.59 11.04 -1.81
N PHE A 49 -6.42 10.64 -3.07
CA PHE A 49 -5.27 11.01 -3.90
C PHE A 49 -5.78 11.53 -5.24
N PRO A 50 -5.29 12.67 -5.76
CA PRO A 50 -5.89 13.33 -6.92
C PRO A 50 -5.74 12.57 -8.24
N PHE A 51 -4.95 11.49 -8.28
CA PHE A 51 -4.60 10.71 -9.47
C PHE A 51 -5.11 9.26 -9.43
N VAL A 52 -5.88 8.86 -8.41
CA VAL A 52 -6.52 7.55 -8.33
C VAL A 52 -7.94 7.66 -7.78
N GLU A 53 -8.83 6.79 -8.24
CA GLU A 53 -10.20 6.65 -7.71
C GLU A 53 -10.71 5.22 -7.97
N PRO A 54 -10.88 4.37 -6.94
CA PRO A 54 -10.75 4.65 -5.50
C PRO A 54 -9.30 4.69 -4.99
N GLY A 55 -9.01 5.62 -4.06
CA GLY A 55 -7.75 5.72 -3.32
C GLY A 55 -7.76 4.99 -1.98
N VAL A 56 -6.61 4.43 -1.58
CA VAL A 56 -6.41 3.72 -0.32
C VAL A 56 -5.02 3.91 0.28
N ASP A 57 -4.99 4.02 1.61
CA ASP A 57 -3.79 3.82 2.42
C ASP A 57 -3.66 2.36 2.87
N MET A 58 -2.42 1.89 2.94
CA MET A 58 -2.06 0.59 3.47
C MET A 58 -1.22 0.72 4.75
N SER A 59 -1.65 0.01 5.80
CA SER A 59 -0.90 -0.16 7.04
C SER A 59 -0.63 -1.64 7.33
N ILE A 60 0.46 -1.92 8.05
CA ILE A 60 0.79 -3.24 8.59
C ILE A 60 0.73 -3.23 10.12
N GLU A 61 0.42 -4.38 10.73
CA GLU A 61 0.54 -4.54 12.18
C GLU A 61 2.01 -4.69 12.57
N TRP A 62 2.47 -3.85 13.49
CA TRP A 62 3.82 -3.88 14.02
C TRP A 62 3.79 -3.62 15.52
N LYS A 63 4.18 -4.63 16.31
CA LYS A 63 4.25 -4.56 17.79
C LYS A 63 2.94 -4.14 18.46
N GLY A 64 1.80 -4.57 17.92
CA GLY A 64 0.47 -4.27 18.44
C GLY A 64 -0.17 -2.99 17.92
N ASP A 65 0.56 -2.19 17.14
CA ASP A 65 0.07 -0.96 16.51
C ASP A 65 0.00 -1.09 14.99
N TRP A 66 -0.69 -0.14 14.35
CA TRP A 66 -0.75 -0.06 12.89
C TRP A 66 0.24 0.98 12.38
N LEU A 67 1.21 0.53 11.57
CA LEU A 67 2.19 1.36 10.91
C LEU A 67 1.80 1.57 9.44
N GLU A 68 1.63 2.81 9.02
CA GLU A 68 1.42 3.18 7.63
C GLU A 68 2.68 2.94 6.80
N ILE A 69 2.52 2.37 5.60
CA ILE A 69 3.66 2.01 4.74
C ILE A 69 3.57 2.55 3.32
N MET A 70 2.37 2.78 2.78
CA MET A 70 2.18 3.34 1.42
C MET A 70 0.71 3.73 1.16
N GLY A 71 0.52 4.59 0.18
CA GLY A 71 -0.75 4.84 -0.52
C GLY A 71 -0.80 4.12 -1.87
N ALA A 72 -2.01 3.81 -2.33
CA ALA A 72 -2.28 3.18 -3.63
C ALA A 72 -3.71 3.49 -4.11
N GLY A 73 -4.03 3.12 -5.34
CA GLY A 73 -5.40 3.20 -5.86
C GLY A 73 -5.51 2.71 -7.30
N MET A 74 -6.71 2.84 -7.88
CA MET A 74 -6.99 2.55 -9.30
C MET A 74 -6.89 3.79 -10.17
#